data_AF-A0A1N6Q095-F1
#
_entry.id   AF-A0A1N6Q095-F1
#
_cell.length_a   1.000
_cell.length_b   1.000
_cell.length_c   1.000
_cell.angle_alpha   90.00
_cell.angle_beta   90.00
_cell.angle_gamma   90.00
#
_symmetry.space_group_name_H-M   'P 1'
#
loop_
_entity.id
_entity.type
_entity.pdbx_description
1 polymer ?
#
loop_
_entity_poly.entity_id
_entity_poly.type
_entity_poly.pdbx_seq_one_letter_code
_entity_poly.pdbx_strand_id
1 'polypeptide(L)'
;MKVLAEMAFNYLWLLMFEGEEVIDFDYAVKIQESLPEYFASMTDEEKRALSEVAKEAQSRLLAEPDENGYTPRKLITDEQKAFMAALSSGELF
;
A
#
# COMPACT_ATOMS: atom_id res chain seq x y z
N MET A 1 -14.92 4.48 -7.13
CA MET A 1 -14.11 3.51 -6.36
C MET A 1 -12.96 4.09 -5.52
N LYS A 2 -12.60 5.38 -5.65
CA LYS A 2 -11.41 5.96 -4.97
C LYS A 2 -11.33 5.72 -3.45
N VAL A 3 -12.38 6.05 -2.69
CA VAL A 3 -12.35 5.93 -1.22
C VAL A 3 -12.13 4.49 -0.74
N LEU A 4 -12.78 3.50 -1.38
CA LEU A 4 -12.59 2.09 -1.03
C LEU A 4 -11.17 1.61 -1.38
N ALA A 5 -10.62 2.05 -2.50
CA ALA A 5 -9.25 1.76 -2.88
C ALA A 5 -8.23 2.39 -1.91
N GLU A 6 -8.48 3.61 -1.42
CA GLU A 6 -7.67 4.26 -0.37
C GLU A 6 -7.72 3.48 0.94
N MET A 7 -8.91 3.03 1.36
CA MET A 7 -9.05 2.19 2.54
C MET A 7 -8.33 0.85 2.39
N ALA A 8 -8.47 0.19 1.24
CA ALA A 8 -7.78 -1.06 0.94
C ALA A 8 -6.27 -0.89 0.95
N PHE A 9 -5.75 0.18 0.33
CA PHE A 9 -4.31 0.50 0.37
C PHE A 9 -3.81 0.69 1.80
N ASN A 10 -4.51 1.49 2.62
CA ASN A 10 -4.13 1.72 4.01
C ASN A 10 -4.17 0.43 4.84
N TYR A 11 -5.13 -0.45 4.57
CA TYR A 11 -5.25 -1.74 5.23
C TYR A 11 -4.09 -2.69 4.86
N LEU A 12 -3.74 -2.78 3.57
CA LEU A 12 -2.57 -3.52 3.12
C LEU A 12 -1.29 -2.97 3.75
N TRP A 13 -1.15 -1.64 3.79
CA TRP A 13 -0.02 -0.98 4.43
C TRP A 13 0.10 -1.35 5.91
N LEU A 14 -1.02 -1.30 6.64
CA LEU A 14 -1.10 -1.72 8.04
C LEU A 14 -0.62 -3.16 8.23
N LEU A 15 -1.14 -4.08 7.41
CA LEU A 15 -0.85 -5.51 7.55
C LEU A 15 0.62 -5.85 7.27
N MET A 16 1.28 -5.15 6.35
CA MET A 16 2.62 -5.54 5.89
C MET A 16 3.75 -4.74 6.53
N PHE A 17 3.50 -3.51 6.98
CA PHE A 17 4.58 -2.58 7.33
C PHE A 17 4.47 -1.92 8.69
N GLU A 18 3.32 -2.01 9.38
CA GLU A 18 3.21 -1.51 10.75
C GLU A 18 3.67 -2.59 11.74
N GLY A 19 4.26 -2.16 12.86
CA GLY A 19 4.81 -3.07 13.87
C GLY A 19 3.80 -3.55 14.91
N GLU A 20 4.27 -4.42 15.81
CA GLU A 20 3.47 -5.05 16.90
C GLU A 20 2.76 -4.03 17.81
N GLU A 21 3.29 -2.82 17.94
CA GLU A 21 2.67 -1.70 18.67
C GLU A 21 1.34 -1.22 18.06
N VAL A 22 1.08 -1.55 16.79
CA VAL A 22 -0.11 -1.11 16.03
C VAL A 22 -1.02 -2.29 15.71
N ILE A 23 -0.45 -3.46 15.37
CA ILE A 23 -1.19 -4.66 15.03
C ILE A 23 -0.44 -5.90 15.51
N ASP A 24 -1.17 -6.83 16.13
CA ASP A 24 -0.63 -8.13 16.53
C ASP A 24 -0.06 -8.87 15.30
N PHE A 25 1.17 -9.35 15.42
CA PHE A 25 1.89 -9.93 14.28
C PHE A 25 1.24 -11.23 13.79
N ASP A 26 0.85 -12.12 14.71
CA ASP A 26 0.23 -13.39 14.36
C ASP A 26 -1.13 -13.16 13.67
N TYR A 27 -1.88 -12.16 14.13
CA TYR A 27 -3.10 -11.73 13.47
C TYR A 27 -2.83 -11.17 12.06
N ALA A 28 -1.84 -10.28 11.91
CA ALA A 28 -1.49 -9.70 10.62
C ALA A 28 -1.09 -10.79 9.61
N VAL A 29 -0.23 -11.74 10.01
CA VAL A 29 0.19 -12.88 9.19
C VAL A 29 -1.01 -13.72 8.78
N LYS A 30 -1.89 -14.07 9.72
CA LYS A 30 -3.09 -14.85 9.43
C LYS A 30 -4.00 -14.18 8.40
N ILE A 31 -4.13 -12.85 8.45
CA ILE A 31 -4.90 -12.12 7.45
C ILE A 31 -4.18 -12.07 6.10
N GLN A 32 -2.85 -11.94 6.08
CA GLN A 32 -2.09 -11.94 4.83
C GLN A 32 -2.31 -13.24 4.01
N GLU A 33 -2.55 -14.38 4.67
CA GLU A 33 -2.85 -15.65 4.00
C GLU A 33 -4.10 -15.61 3.09
N SER A 34 -5.06 -14.71 3.35
CA SER A 34 -6.27 -14.57 2.53
C SER A 34 -6.18 -13.51 1.43
N LEU A 35 -5.14 -12.67 1.43
CA LEU A 35 -4.97 -11.61 0.44
C LEU A 35 -4.95 -12.12 -1.02
N PRO A 36 -4.31 -13.26 -1.35
CA PRO A 36 -4.33 -13.77 -2.73
C PRO A 36 -5.75 -14.06 -3.24
N GLU A 37 -6.64 -14.56 -2.38
CA GLU A 37 -8.03 -14.83 -2.75
C GLU A 37 -8.81 -13.54 -3.00
N TYR A 38 -8.59 -12.52 -2.17
CA TYR A 38 -9.19 -11.20 -2.40
C TYR A 38 -8.71 -10.59 -3.72
N PHE A 39 -7.40 -10.58 -4.00
CA PHE A 39 -6.87 -10.06 -5.26
C PHE A 39 -7.38 -10.82 -6.49
N ALA A 40 -7.51 -12.14 -6.40
CA ALA A 40 -8.08 -12.96 -7.47
C ALA A 40 -9.56 -12.65 -7.73
N SER A 41 -10.31 -12.24 -6.70
CA SER A 41 -11.73 -11.90 -6.80
C SER A 41 -12.03 -10.46 -7.23
N MET A 42 -11.02 -9.58 -7.26
CA MET A 42 -11.20 -8.18 -7.65
C MET A 42 -11.57 -8.05 -9.13
N THR A 43 -12.50 -7.15 -9.40
CA THR A 43 -12.82 -6.69 -10.75
C THR A 43 -11.69 -5.83 -11.33
N ASP A 44 -11.63 -5.72 -12.65
CA ASP A 44 -10.66 -4.85 -13.33
C ASP A 44 -10.76 -3.38 -12.88
N GLU A 45 -11.97 -2.90 -12.57
CA GLU A 45 -12.19 -1.54 -12.06
C GLU A 45 -11.58 -1.35 -10.67
N GLU A 46 -11.72 -2.34 -9.79
CA GLU A 46 -11.12 -2.33 -8.46
C GLU A 46 -9.60 -2.40 -8.52
N LYS A 47 -9.05 -3.28 -9.37
CA LYS A 47 -7.60 -3.39 -9.59
C LYS A 47 -7.03 -2.05 -10.06
N ARG A 48 -7.66 -1.43 -11.06
CA ARG A 48 -7.26 -0.11 -11.57
C ARG A 48 -7.33 0.96 -10.48
N ALA A 49 -8.42 1.02 -9.71
CA ALA A 49 -8.57 2.02 -8.65
C ALA A 49 -7.49 1.87 -7.57
N LEU A 50 -7.14 0.63 -7.20
CA LEU A 50 -6.10 0.36 -6.22
C LEU A 50 -4.70 0.70 -6.76
N SER A 51 -4.40 0.41 -8.03
CA SER A 51 -3.16 0.83 -8.69
C SER A 51 -3.02 2.35 -8.77
N GLU A 52 -4.10 3.08 -9.06
CA GLU A 52 -4.09 4.55 -9.08
C GLU A 52 -3.75 5.13 -7.70
N VAL A 53 -4.37 4.58 -6.64
CA VAL A 53 -4.06 4.98 -5.26
C VAL A 53 -2.62 4.68 -4.88
N ALA A 54 -2.11 3.50 -5.26
CA ALA A 54 -0.71 3.12 -5.01
C ALA A 54 0.27 4.10 -5.68
N LYS A 55 -0.05 4.54 -6.90
CA LYS A 55 0.73 5.52 -7.65
C LYS A 55 0.69 6.92 -7.00
N GLU A 56 -0.50 7.36 -6.55
CA GLU A 56 -0.64 8.61 -5.79
C GLU A 56 0.14 8.56 -4.47
N ALA A 57 0.09 7.43 -3.75
CA ALA A 57 0.83 7.21 -2.51
C ALA A 57 2.35 7.22 -2.75
N GLN A 58 2.82 6.53 -3.79
CA GLN A 58 4.23 6.52 -4.18
C GLN A 58 4.71 7.94 -4.51
N SER A 59 3.95 8.70 -5.30
CA SER A 59 4.30 10.08 -5.66
C SER A 59 4.38 10.99 -4.43
N ARG A 60 3.49 10.79 -3.44
CA ARG A 60 3.48 11.59 -2.21
C ARG A 60 4.64 11.23 -1.28
N LEU A 61 4.96 9.94 -1.15
CA LEU A 61 5.97 9.46 -0.20
C LEU A 61 7.40 9.63 -0.73
N LEU A 62 7.59 9.61 -2.06
CA LEU A 62 8.89 9.84 -2.73
C LEU A 62 9.12 11.29 -3.14
N ALA A 63 8.21 12.21 -2.81
CA ALA A 63 8.39 13.61 -3.12
C ALA A 63 9.64 14.16 -2.43
N GLU A 64 10.42 14.95 -3.18
CA GLU A 64 11.54 15.71 -2.63
C GLU A 64 11.07 16.64 -1.49
N PRO A 65 11.95 16.96 -0.52
CA PRO A 65 11.64 17.95 0.49
C PRO A 65 11.18 19.26 -0.15
N ASP A 66 10.15 19.88 0.42
CA ASP A 66 9.69 21.19 -0.05
C ASP A 66 10.72 22.31 0.25
N GLU A 67 10.39 23.55 -0.12
CA GLU A 67 11.26 24.73 0.10
C GLU A 67 11.62 24.95 1.58
N ASN A 68 10.90 24.34 2.52
CA ASN A 68 11.15 24.40 3.96
C ASN A 68 11.89 23.17 4.49
N GLY A 69 12.31 22.25 3.62
CA GLY A 69 12.99 21.00 3.98
C GLY A 69 12.05 19.95 4.58
N TYR A 70 10.73 20.12 4.46
CA TYR A 70 9.77 19.13 4.93
C TYR A 70 9.63 18.00 3.90
N THR A 71 9.91 16.78 4.33
CA THR A 71 9.55 15.56 3.62
C THR A 71 8.49 14.82 4.43
N PRO A 72 7.38 14.36 3.82
CA PRO A 72 6.29 13.71 4.53
C PRO A 72 6.70 12.55 5.45
N ARG A 73 7.77 11.80 5.16
CA ARG A 73 8.39 10.82 6.08
C ARG A 73 9.89 10.62 5.79
N LYS A 74 10.63 10.27 6.85
CA LYS A 74 11.95 9.61 6.76
C LYS A 74 11.85 8.36 5.87
N LEU A 75 12.83 8.21 4.97
CA LEU A 75 13.15 7.07 4.09
C LEU A 75 12.17 5.88 4.17
N ILE A 76 11.19 5.86 3.25
CA ILE A 76 10.48 4.63 2.89
C ILE A 76 11.53 3.55 2.60
N THR A 77 11.35 2.35 3.17
CA THR A 77 12.28 1.23 2.94
C THR A 77 12.21 0.80 1.48
N ASP A 78 13.25 0.12 0.99
CA ASP A 78 13.24 -0.39 -0.38
C ASP A 78 12.15 -1.44 -0.61
N GLU A 79 11.79 -2.19 0.44
CA GLU A 79 10.66 -3.11 0.44
C GLU A 79 9.32 -2.39 0.24
N GLN A 80 9.08 -1.31 0.99
CA GLN A 80 7.88 -0.50 0.84
C GLN A 80 7.78 0.13 -0.55
N LYS A 81 8.91 0.56 -1.14
CA LYS A 81 8.94 1.05 -2.53
C LYS A 81 8.60 -0.06 -3.52
N ALA A 82 9.17 -1.25 -3.35
CA ALA A 82 8.93 -2.39 -4.23
C ALA A 82 7.44 -2.80 -4.19
N PHE A 83 6.85 -2.85 -3.01
CA PHE A 83 5.42 -3.12 -2.85
C PHE A 83 4.54 -2.10 -3.59
N MET A 84 4.76 -0.80 -3.37
CA MET A 84 3.98 0.23 -4.06
C MET A 84 4.17 0.17 -5.58
N ALA A 85 5.37 -0.13 -6.06
CA ALA A 85 5.64 -0.29 -7.49
C ALA A 85 4.87 -1.49 -8.07
N ALA A 86 4.90 -2.65 -7.40
CA ALA A 86 4.19 -3.86 -7.82
C ALA A 86 2.65 -3.66 -7.80
N LEU A 87 2.13 -2.94 -6.81
CA LEU A 87 0.70 -2.61 -6.73
C LEU A 87 0.29 -1.59 -7.82
N SER A 88 1.15 -0.62 -8.11
CA SER A 88 0.91 0.41 -9.13
C SER A 88 1.00 -0.14 -10.56
N SER A 89 1.87 -1.12 -10.80
CA SER A 89 2.01 -1.80 -12.10
C SER A 89 0.92 -2.86 -12.32
N GLY A 90 0.25 -3.27 -11.24
CA GLY A 90 -0.72 -4.36 -11.25
C GLY A 90 -0.08 -5.75 -11.21
N GLU A 91 1.23 -5.85 -10.96
CA GLU A 91 1.97 -7.12 -10.83
C GLU A 91 1.48 -7.98 -9.66
N LEU A 92 0.86 -7.37 -8.66
CA LEU A 92 0.27 -8.07 -7.50
C LEU A 92 -1.11 -8.71 -7.78
N PHE A 93 -1.70 -8.52 -8.96
CA PHE A 93 -3.07 -8.95 -9.28
C PHE A 93 -3.19 -10.01 -10.38
#